data_AF-A0AAV9CS16-F1
#
_entry.id   AF-A0AAV9CS16-F1
#
_cell.length_a   1.000
_cell.length_b   1.000
_cell.length_c   1.000
_cell.angle_alpha   90.00
_cell.angle_beta   90.00
_cell.angle_gamma   90.00
#
_symmetry.space_group_name_H-M   'P 1'
#
loop_
_entity.id
_entity.type
_entity.pdbx_description
1 polymer ?
#
loop_
_entity_poly.entity_id
_entity_poly.type
_entity_poly.pdbx_seq_one_letter_code
_entity_poly.pdbx_strand_id
1 'polypeptide(L)'
;MARVLLRRVAAHPQAPSLLHLLRQLSTAASVAPSKPKTFSIYQWDPNNPSQPTLKDYQIDLSDCGPMVLDVLIKIKNEVTRPSPSAARVSSK
;
A
#
# COMPACT_ATOMS: atom_id res chain seq x y z
N MET A 1 7.54 22.65 -74.51
CA MET A 1 8.75 22.43 -73.69
C MET A 1 8.71 23.49 -72.59
N ALA A 2 8.53 23.27 -71.28
CA ALA A 2 8.67 22.11 -70.42
C ALA A 2 7.71 22.27 -69.22
N ARG A 3 7.18 21.14 -68.74
CA ARG A 3 6.36 21.04 -67.51
C ARG A 3 7.30 21.08 -66.31
N VAL A 4 7.13 22.01 -65.38
CA VAL A 4 7.73 21.90 -64.03
C VAL A 4 6.59 21.84 -63.03
N LEU A 5 6.29 20.60 -62.63
CA LEU A 5 5.22 20.24 -61.73
C LEU A 5 5.59 20.61 -60.28
N LEU A 6 4.64 21.27 -59.65
CA LEU A 6 4.46 21.53 -58.23
C LEU A 6 4.89 20.32 -57.37
N ARG A 7 6.04 20.41 -56.68
CA ARG A 7 6.37 19.47 -55.59
C ARG A 7 5.65 19.92 -54.31
N ARG A 8 4.43 19.40 -54.11
CA ARG A 8 3.76 19.42 -52.80
C ARG A 8 4.66 18.70 -51.79
N VAL A 9 5.13 19.42 -50.78
CA VAL A 9 5.67 18.83 -49.55
C VAL A 9 4.51 18.10 -48.88
N ALA A 10 4.50 16.77 -48.99
CA ALA A 10 3.58 15.93 -48.23
C ALA A 10 4.01 16.01 -46.76
N ALA A 11 3.17 16.68 -45.96
CA ALA A 11 3.20 16.57 -44.51
C ALA A 11 3.16 15.09 -44.14
N HIS A 12 4.25 14.61 -43.55
CA HIS A 12 4.36 13.25 -43.05
C HIS A 12 3.40 13.13 -41.85
N PRO A 13 2.38 12.26 -41.88
CA PRO A 13 1.62 11.98 -40.67
C PRO A 13 2.54 11.26 -39.69
N GLN A 14 2.85 11.92 -38.57
CA GLN A 14 3.53 11.34 -37.43
C GLN A 14 2.66 10.19 -36.90
N ALA A 15 2.93 8.97 -37.35
CA ALA A 15 2.30 7.78 -36.78
C ALA A 15 2.73 7.69 -35.30
N PRO A 16 1.81 7.70 -34.34
CA PRO A 16 2.17 7.54 -32.94
C PRO A 16 2.81 6.16 -32.76
N SER A 17 4.08 6.17 -32.34
CA SER A 17 4.86 4.96 -32.12
C SER A 17 4.14 4.04 -31.14
N LEU A 18 4.09 2.74 -31.48
CA LEU A 18 3.44 1.65 -30.73
C LEU A 18 3.74 1.67 -29.22
N LEU A 19 4.90 2.21 -28.83
CA LEU A 19 5.31 2.39 -27.44
C LEU A 19 4.40 3.34 -26.64
N HIS A 20 3.78 4.34 -27.28
CA HIS A 20 2.80 5.22 -26.63
C HIS A 20 1.46 4.52 -26.38
N LEU A 21 1.09 3.55 -27.22
CA LEU A 21 -0.13 2.78 -27.07
C LEU A 21 -0.02 1.78 -25.90
N LEU A 22 1.16 1.20 -25.69
CA LEU A 22 1.41 0.25 -24.60
C LEU A 22 1.40 0.87 -23.20
N ARG A 23 1.61 2.18 -23.07
CA ARG A 23 1.60 2.89 -21.77
C ARG A 23 0.19 3.14 -21.24
N GLN A 24 -0.83 3.11 -22.09
CA GLN A 24 -2.23 3.43 -21.72
C GLN A 24 -2.97 2.27 -21.05
N LEU A 25 -2.35 1.09 -20.94
CA LEU A 25 -2.92 -0.10 -20.30
C LEU A 25 -2.52 -0.24 -18.82
N SER A 26 -1.97 0.81 -18.18
CA SER A 26 -1.71 0.78 -16.74
C SER A 26 -3.04 0.79 -15.98
N THR A 27 -3.48 -0.41 -15.59
CA THR A 27 -4.68 -0.67 -14.81
C THR A 27 -4.63 0.11 -13.50
N ALA A 28 -5.51 1.11 -13.36
CA ALA A 28 -5.79 1.75 -12.09
C ALA A 28 -6.26 0.67 -11.10
N ALA A 29 -5.46 0.45 -10.07
CA ALA A 29 -5.83 -0.40 -8.95
C ALA A 29 -7.14 0.15 -8.36
N SER A 30 -8.21 -0.64 -8.47
CA SER A 30 -9.52 -0.31 -7.90
C SER A 30 -9.35 -0.11 -6.40
N VAL A 31 -9.58 1.11 -5.92
CA VAL A 31 -9.73 1.42 -4.50
C VAL A 31 -11.11 0.90 -4.10
N ALA A 32 -11.21 -0.42 -3.92
CA ALA A 32 -12.38 -1.00 -3.28
C ALA A 32 -12.48 -0.42 -1.86
N PRO A 33 -13.68 -0.06 -1.37
CA PRO A 33 -13.86 0.40 -0.01
C PRO A 33 -13.33 -0.68 0.92
N SER A 34 -12.23 -0.34 1.57
CA SER A 34 -11.56 -1.21 2.50
C SER A 34 -12.50 -1.48 3.66
N LYS A 35 -12.79 -2.75 3.87
CA LYS A 35 -13.55 -3.20 5.03
C LYS A 35 -12.52 -3.51 6.12
N PRO A 36 -12.71 -2.99 7.35
CA PRO A 36 -11.87 -3.41 8.46
C PRO A 36 -11.99 -4.92 8.63
N LYS A 37 -10.85 -5.58 8.79
CA LYS A 37 -10.79 -7.02 9.07
C LYS A 37 -10.31 -7.25 10.49
N THR A 38 -10.88 -8.28 11.10
CA THR A 38 -10.48 -8.75 12.43
C THR A 38 -9.41 -9.83 12.27
N PHE A 39 -8.31 -9.69 13.00
CA PHE A 39 -7.21 -10.63 13.07
C PHE A 39 -7.05 -11.13 14.51
N SER A 40 -7.20 -12.44 14.72
CA SER A 40 -6.93 -13.10 15.99
C SER A 40 -5.46 -13.48 16.07
N ILE A 41 -4.71 -12.85 16.97
CA ILE A 41 -3.27 -13.07 17.13
C ILE A 41 -3.01 -13.87 18.40
N TYR A 42 -2.24 -14.94 18.26
CA TYR A 42 -1.77 -15.74 19.38
C TYR A 42 -0.64 -15.01 20.11
N GLN A 43 -0.84 -14.71 21.38
CA GLN A 43 0.15 -14.11 22.27
C GLN A 43 0.54 -15.08 23.36
N TRP A 44 1.83 -15.36 23.39
CA TRP A 44 2.46 -16.18 24.40
C TRP A 44 3.79 -15.53 24.81
N ASP A 45 4.02 -15.45 26.12
CA ASP A 45 5.26 -14.93 26.70
C ASP A 45 6.00 -16.10 27.37
N PRO A 46 7.22 -16.45 26.92
CA PRO A 46 8.00 -17.55 27.52
C PRO A 46 8.44 -17.26 28.95
N ASN A 47 8.50 -15.98 29.36
CA ASN A 47 8.96 -15.59 30.69
C ASN A 47 7.83 -15.65 31.74
N ASN A 48 6.57 -15.71 31.28
CA ASN A 48 5.42 -15.74 32.15
C ASN A 48 4.72 -17.10 32.00
N PRO A 49 4.56 -17.91 33.07
CA PRO A 49 3.93 -19.23 33.00
C PRO A 49 2.41 -19.18 32.77
N SER A 50 1.89 -18.05 32.29
CA SER A 50 0.47 -17.86 32.00
C SER A 50 0.05 -18.63 30.75
N GLN A 51 -1.23 -19.02 30.70
CA GLN A 51 -1.78 -19.65 29.50
C GLN A 51 -1.72 -18.69 28.32
N PRO A 52 -1.35 -19.18 27.12
CA PRO A 52 -1.35 -18.38 25.92
C PRO A 52 -2.75 -17.87 25.60
N THR A 53 -2.83 -16.67 25.05
CA THR A 53 -4.10 -15.99 24.77
C THR A 53 -4.26 -15.67 23.29
N LEU A 54 -5.50 -15.68 22.80
CA LEU A 54 -5.85 -15.13 21.50
C LEU A 54 -6.38 -13.71 21.69
N LYS A 55 -5.81 -12.76 20.95
CA LYS A 55 -6.21 -11.35 21.00
C LYS A 55 -6.67 -10.87 19.63
N ASP A 56 -7.88 -10.34 19.58
CA ASP A 56 -8.49 -9.86 18.34
C ASP A 56 -8.14 -8.39 18.09
N TYR A 57 -7.72 -8.10 16.87
CA TYR A 57 -7.37 -6.76 16.40
C TYR A 57 -8.18 -6.41 15.16
N GLN A 58 -8.91 -5.30 15.20
CA GLN A 58 -9.60 -4.77 14.03
C GLN A 58 -8.67 -3.80 13.30
N ILE A 59 -8.33 -4.12 12.05
CA ILE A 59 -7.40 -3.32 11.26
C ILE A 59 -8.07 -2.91 9.95
N ASP A 60 -7.95 -1.61 9.65
CA ASP A 60 -8.35 -1.04 8.38
C ASP A 60 -7.33 -1.40 7.29
N LEU A 61 -7.80 -2.02 6.22
CA LEU A 61 -7.00 -2.43 5.07
C LEU A 61 -6.72 -1.29 4.09
N SER A 62 -7.30 -0.09 4.31
CA SER A 62 -7.08 1.10 3.47
C SER A 62 -5.63 1.54 3.54
N ASP A 63 -5.08 1.44 4.74
CA ASP A 63 -3.75 1.94 5.09
C ASP A 63 -2.68 0.84 5.07
N CYS A 64 -3.07 -0.40 4.78
CA CYS A 64 -2.17 -1.56 4.78
C CYS A 64 -2.01 -2.08 3.36
N GLY A 65 -0.80 -2.50 3.00
CA GLY A 65 -0.57 -3.21 1.75
C GLY A 65 -1.38 -4.51 1.66
N PRO A 66 -1.40 -5.18 0.49
CA PRO A 66 -2.18 -6.40 0.28
C PRO A 66 -1.68 -7.60 1.12
N MET A 67 -0.57 -7.46 1.84
CA MET A 67 0.08 -8.54 2.58
C MET A 67 -0.27 -8.52 4.07
N VAL A 68 -0.40 -9.72 4.66
CA VAL A 68 -0.66 -9.89 6.11
C VAL A 68 0.48 -9.32 6.96
N LEU A 69 1.71 -9.33 6.44
CA LEU A 69 2.87 -8.77 7.15
C LEU A 69 2.70 -7.28 7.47
N ASP A 70 2.11 -6.50 6.55
CA ASP A 70 1.89 -5.06 6.75
C ASP A 70 0.94 -4.80 7.92
N VAL A 71 -0.11 -5.63 8.03
CA VAL A 71 -1.05 -5.62 9.15
C VAL A 71 -0.35 -5.94 10.46
N LEU A 72 0.52 -6.96 10.49
CA LEU A 72 1.28 -7.32 11.70
C LEU A 72 2.25 -6.21 12.13
N ILE A 73 2.89 -5.54 11.17
CA ILE A 73 3.77 -4.40 11.46
C ILE A 73 2.97 -3.24 12.05
N LYS A 74 1.78 -2.92 11.49
CA LYS A 74 0.90 -1.89 12.02
C LYS A 74 0.51 -2.17 13.48
N ILE A 75 0.07 -3.40 13.77
CA ILE A 75 -0.28 -3.83 15.13
C ILE A 75 0.92 -3.67 16.08
N LYS A 76 2.11 -4.10 15.67
CA LYS A 76 3.32 -3.97 16.51
C LYS A 76 3.63 -2.50 16.84
N ASN A 77 3.57 -1.61 15.85
CA ASN A 77 3.94 -0.20 16.03
C ASN A 77 2.95 0.56 16.92
N GLU A 78 1.66 0.24 16.84
CA GLU A 78 0.62 0.91 17.62
C GLU A 78 0.56 0.39 19.07
N VAL A 79 0.73 -0.91 19.28
CA VAL A 79 0.59 -1.56 20.60
C VAL A 79 1.89 -1.49 21.42
N THR A 80 3.05 -1.50 20.77
CA THR A 80 4.35 -1.57 21.47
C THR A 80 4.88 -0.21 21.90
N ARG A 81 4.24 0.91 21.54
CA ARG A 81 4.71 2.22 22.00
C ARG A 81 4.65 2.22 23.55
N PRO A 82 5.79 2.19 24.25
CA PRO A 82 5.78 2.21 25.69
C PRO A 82 5.23 3.58 26.06
N SER A 83 4.09 3.60 26.74
CA SER A 83 3.58 4.82 27.36
C SER A 83 4.71 5.44 28.20
N PRO A 84 5.16 6.68 27.94
CA PRO A 84 6.18 7.33 28.76
C PRO A 84 5.69 7.71 30.17
N SER A 85 4.48 7.29 30.56
CA SER A 85 3.83 7.73 31.80
C SER A 85 4.23 6.96 33.07
N ALA A 86 5.06 5.91 32.99
CA ALA A 86 5.46 5.15 34.19
C ALA A 86 6.73 5.68 34.90
N ALA A 87 7.38 6.74 34.38
CA ALA A 87 8.69 7.20 34.89
C ALA A 87 8.65 8.49 35.74
N ARG A 88 7.49 8.96 36.21
CA ARG A 88 7.45 10.11 37.11
C ARG A 88 6.32 9.99 38.14
N VAL A 89 6.71 10.26 39.39
CA VAL A 89 5.89 10.38 40.61
C VAL A 89 5.82 9.10 41.46
N SER A 90 6.90 8.85 42.21
CA SER A 90 6.79 8.80 43.68
C SER A 90 8.16 9.02 44.31
N SER A 91 8.45 10.27 44.61
CA SER A 91 9.47 10.67 45.57
C SER A 91 8.93 11.90 46.28
N LYS A 92 8.14 11.65 47.33
CA LYS A 92 8.20 12.40 48.58
C LYS A 92 7.49 11.64 49.69
#